data_AF-A0AAT9LJG1-F1
#
_entry.id   AF-A0AAT9LJG1-F1
#
_cell.length_a   1.000
_cell.length_b   1.000
_cell.length_c   1.000
_cell.angle_alpha   90.00
_cell.angle_beta   90.00
_cell.angle_gamma   90.00
#
_symmetry.space_group_name_H-M   'P 1'
#
loop_
_entity.id
_entity.type
_entity.pdbx_description
1 polymer ?
#
loop_
_entity_poly.entity_id
_entity_poly.type
_entity_poly.pdbx_seq_one_letter_code
_entity_poly.pdbx_strand_id
1 'polypeptide(L)'
;MPSKEELKAAIHSAFESVVADGAGYTKVYAAEIKQKNYLVFRTTTVSNFAVGFKPGRTDLVIVPLDEHNGAVTAGAPLTITDANRASVKKRDLQGRTVIKTTDGQTFKLLVIPSVPKLMAAAYQLPVDQKAEYEAFVAVRDALVTA
;
A
#
# COMPACT_ATOMS: atom_id res chain seq x y z
N MET A 1 -0.34 -20.38 -10.20
CA MET A 1 -0.21 -19.06 -9.56
C MET A 1 -0.30 -18.00 -10.64
N PRO A 2 -1.09 -16.95 -10.44
CA PRO A 2 -1.19 -15.85 -11.39
C PRO A 2 0.17 -15.20 -11.64
N SER A 3 0.33 -14.62 -12.83
CA SER A 3 1.51 -13.83 -13.19
C SER A 3 1.55 -12.52 -12.40
N LYS A 4 2.71 -11.85 -12.38
CA LYS A 4 2.84 -10.55 -11.70
C LYS A 4 1.95 -9.47 -12.34
N GLU A 5 1.75 -9.55 -13.65
CA GLU A 5 0.89 -8.62 -14.40
C GLU A 5 -0.59 -8.88 -14.11
N GLU A 6 -0.99 -10.15 -14.05
CA GLU A 6 -2.35 -10.54 -13.67
C GLU A 6 -2.68 -10.09 -12.25
N LEU A 7 -1.75 -10.26 -11.30
CA LEU A 7 -1.92 -9.79 -9.92
C LEU A 7 -2.01 -8.27 -9.85
N LYS A 8 -1.16 -7.55 -10.59
CA LYS A 8 -1.23 -6.09 -10.65
C LYS A 8 -2.58 -5.63 -11.19
N ALA A 9 -3.06 -6.24 -12.28
CA ALA A 9 -4.37 -5.95 -12.85
C ALA A 9 -5.49 -6.27 -11.85
N ALA A 10 -5.42 -7.40 -11.13
CA ALA A 10 -6.38 -7.77 -10.09
C ALA A 10 -6.40 -6.75 -8.93
N ILE A 11 -5.23 -6.29 -8.49
CA ILE A 11 -5.12 -5.25 -7.46
C ILE A 11 -5.75 -3.93 -7.93
N HIS A 12 -5.50 -3.53 -9.17
CA HIS A 12 -6.08 -2.32 -9.75
C HIS A 12 -7.61 -2.43 -9.86
N SER A 13 -8.10 -3.58 -10.35
CA SER A 13 -9.53 -3.85 -10.42
C SER A 13 -10.19 -3.87 -9.05
N ALA A 14 -9.54 -4.46 -8.04
CA ALA A 14 -10.04 -4.48 -6.67
C ALA A 14 -10.17 -3.06 -6.11
N PHE A 15 -9.14 -2.22 -6.31
CA PHE A 15 -9.20 -0.81 -5.93
C PHE A 15 -10.35 -0.06 -6.64
N GLU A 16 -10.47 -0.23 -7.95
CA GLU A 16 -11.51 0.43 -8.76
C GLU A 16 -12.92 0.02 -8.35
N SER A 17 -13.11 -1.20 -7.85
CA SER A 17 -14.42 -1.70 -7.43
C SER A 17 -14.98 -1.01 -6.17
N VAL A 18 -14.11 -0.42 -5.34
CA VAL A 18 -14.51 0.19 -4.05
C VAL A 18 -14.25 1.70 -3.98
N VAL A 19 -13.48 2.26 -4.92
CA VAL A 19 -13.14 3.69 -4.96
C VAL A 19 -13.88 4.38 -6.10
N ALA A 20 -14.69 5.38 -5.77
CA ALA A 20 -15.36 6.22 -6.76
C ALA A 20 -14.32 6.93 -7.65
N ASP A 21 -14.53 6.92 -8.98
CA ASP A 21 -13.54 7.39 -9.95
C ASP A 21 -12.16 6.70 -9.79
N GLY A 22 -12.14 5.45 -9.34
CA GLY A 22 -10.91 4.71 -9.04
C GLY A 22 -9.97 4.55 -10.25
N ALA A 23 -10.50 4.60 -11.47
CA ALA A 23 -9.73 4.58 -12.72
C ALA A 23 -8.84 5.83 -12.88
N GLY A 24 -9.24 6.98 -12.34
CA GLY A 24 -8.49 8.24 -12.41
C GLY A 24 -7.28 8.32 -11.47
N TYR A 25 -7.01 7.29 -10.67
CA TYR A 25 -5.88 7.23 -9.73
C TYR A 25 -4.71 6.46 -10.31
N THR A 26 -3.48 6.93 -10.04
CA THR A 26 -2.30 6.07 -10.08
C THR A 26 -2.35 5.15 -8.86
N LYS A 27 -2.21 3.85 -9.06
CA LYS A 27 -2.32 2.82 -8.02
C LYS A 27 -0.97 2.17 -7.80
N VAL A 28 -0.54 2.05 -6.56
CA VAL A 28 0.66 1.30 -6.19
C VAL A 28 0.32 0.30 -5.09
N TYR A 29 0.85 -0.90 -5.20
CA TYR A 29 0.79 -1.90 -4.15
C TYR A 29 1.76 -1.54 -3.03
N ALA A 30 1.28 -1.66 -1.80
CA ALA A 30 2.04 -1.51 -0.57
C ALA A 30 1.78 -2.68 0.37
N ALA A 31 2.76 -2.99 1.22
CA ALA A 31 2.58 -3.96 2.30
C ALA A 31 2.95 -3.34 3.65
N GLU A 32 2.25 -3.74 4.70
CA GLU A 32 2.68 -3.53 6.08
C GLU A 32 3.09 -4.86 6.70
N ILE A 33 4.31 -4.93 7.22
CA ILE A 33 4.83 -6.11 7.91
C ILE A 33 4.92 -5.79 9.41
N LYS A 34 4.11 -6.49 10.20
CA LYS A 34 4.11 -6.43 11.66
C LYS A 34 4.72 -7.71 12.22
N GLN A 35 5.81 -7.57 12.96
CA GLN A 35 6.47 -8.69 13.63
C GLN A 35 6.31 -8.51 15.13
N LYS A 36 5.74 -9.52 15.80
CA LYS A 36 5.72 -9.61 17.26
C LYS A 36 6.65 -10.72 17.69
N ASN A 37 7.66 -10.36 18.47
CA ASN A 37 8.59 -11.30 19.09
C ASN A 37 8.05 -11.66 20.47
N TYR A 38 7.82 -12.94 20.70
CA TYR A 38 7.55 -13.51 22.01
C TYR A 38 8.80 -14.27 22.49
N LEU A 39 8.89 -14.54 23.79
CA LEU A 39 10.08 -15.16 24.39
C LEU A 39 10.48 -16.48 23.73
N VAL A 40 9.51 -17.25 23.21
CA VAL A 40 9.73 -18.58 22.63
C VAL A 40 9.31 -18.72 21.17
N PHE A 41 8.74 -17.68 20.54
CA PHE A 41 8.34 -17.72 19.13
C PHE A 41 8.19 -16.32 18.52
N ARG A 42 8.16 -16.24 17.19
CA ARG A 42 7.93 -14.99 16.44
C ARG A 42 6.70 -15.14 15.56
N THR A 43 5.83 -14.13 15.59
CA THR A 43 4.69 -14.02 14.66
C THR A 43 4.95 -12.89 13.68
N THR A 44 4.64 -13.15 12.41
CA THR A 44 4.69 -12.15 11.34
C THR A 44 3.31 -12.04 10.73
N THR A 45 2.74 -10.84 10.74
CA THR A 45 1.49 -10.50 10.06
C THR A 45 1.84 -9.58 8.92
N VAL A 46 1.36 -9.90 7.72
CA VAL A 46 1.49 -9.06 6.54
C VAL A 46 0.10 -8.59 6.15
N SER A 47 -0.04 -7.27 5.97
CA SER A 47 -1.26 -6.65 5.47
C SER A 47 -0.96 -6.02 4.13
N ASN A 48 -1.78 -6.32 3.14
CA ASN A 48 -1.60 -5.85 1.77
C ASN A 48 -2.51 -4.66 1.51
N PHE A 49 -2.05 -3.70 0.72
CA PHE A 49 -2.80 -2.49 0.41
C PHE A 49 -2.62 -2.08 -1.05
N ALA A 50 -3.66 -1.51 -1.64
CA ALA A 50 -3.55 -0.66 -2.81
C ALA A 50 -3.60 0.80 -2.35
N VAL A 51 -2.63 1.60 -2.80
CA VAL A 51 -2.54 3.02 -2.50
C VAL A 51 -2.78 3.78 -3.79
N GLY A 52 -3.92 4.45 -3.87
CA GLY A 52 -4.28 5.36 -4.94
C GLY A 52 -3.84 6.78 -4.65
N PHE A 53 -3.30 7.46 -5.64
CA PHE A 53 -2.94 8.88 -5.56
C PHE A 53 -3.08 9.56 -6.91
N LYS A 54 -3.21 10.90 -6.90
CA LYS A 54 -3.27 11.72 -8.11
C LYS A 54 -2.07 12.69 -8.13
N PRO A 55 -1.30 12.79 -9.23
CA PRO A 55 -0.21 13.76 -9.33
C PRO A 55 -0.70 15.19 -9.05
N GLY A 56 0.10 15.97 -8.30
CA GLY A 56 -0.25 17.33 -7.92
C GLY A 56 -1.26 17.45 -6.77
N ARG A 57 -1.72 16.34 -6.20
CA ARG A 57 -2.52 16.31 -4.96
C ARG A 57 -1.78 15.57 -3.85
N THR A 58 -2.09 15.96 -2.62
CA THR A 58 -1.61 15.32 -1.38
C THR A 58 -2.63 14.34 -0.80
N ASP A 59 -3.74 14.11 -1.49
CA ASP A 59 -4.73 13.11 -1.09
C ASP A 59 -4.25 11.70 -1.47
N LEU A 60 -4.44 10.76 -0.56
CA LEU A 60 -4.21 9.34 -0.76
C LEU A 60 -5.48 8.55 -0.49
N VAL A 61 -5.68 7.45 -1.21
CA VAL A 61 -6.70 6.46 -0.89
C VAL A 61 -6.02 5.14 -0.60
N ILE A 62 -6.14 4.63 0.62
CA ILE A 62 -5.57 3.36 1.02
C ILE A 62 -6.70 2.33 1.08
N VAL A 63 -6.55 1.25 0.32
CA VAL A 63 -7.51 0.15 0.26
C VAL A 63 -6.83 -1.11 0.78
N PRO A 64 -7.29 -1.70 1.89
CA PRO A 64 -6.85 -3.01 2.33
C PRO A 64 -7.15 -4.06 1.25
N LEU A 65 -6.22 -4.98 1.05
CA LEU A 65 -6.34 -6.09 0.11
C LEU A 65 -6.20 -7.40 0.86
N ASP A 66 -7.10 -8.32 0.55
CA ASP A 66 -6.98 -9.72 0.91
C ASP A 66 -6.77 -10.54 -0.34
N GLU A 67 -5.99 -11.61 -0.24
CA GLU A 67 -5.80 -12.56 -1.33
C GLU A 67 -6.10 -13.96 -0.84
N HIS A 68 -6.97 -14.65 -1.58
CA HIS A 68 -7.33 -16.02 -1.31
C HIS A 68 -7.36 -16.80 -2.62
N ASN A 69 -6.51 -17.84 -2.73
CA ASN A 69 -6.44 -18.74 -3.88
C ASN A 69 -6.25 -18.04 -5.25
N GLY A 70 -5.52 -16.94 -5.29
CA GLY A 70 -5.26 -16.12 -6.47
C GLY A 70 -6.30 -15.03 -6.73
N ALA A 71 -7.39 -14.97 -5.97
CA ALA A 71 -8.37 -13.91 -6.05
C ALA A 71 -8.02 -12.78 -5.08
N VAL A 72 -7.90 -11.55 -5.59
CA VAL A 72 -7.65 -10.35 -4.79
C VAL A 72 -8.99 -9.65 -4.52
N THR A 73 -9.31 -9.43 -3.25
CA THR A 73 -10.51 -8.73 -2.80
C THR A 73 -10.15 -7.45 -2.08
N ALA A 74 -10.94 -6.39 -2.28
CA ALA A 74 -10.75 -5.11 -1.61
C ALA A 74 -11.61 -5.01 -0.35
N GLY A 75 -11.01 -4.50 0.72
CA GLY A 75 -11.71 -4.03 1.91
C GLY A 75 -12.25 -2.60 1.75
N ALA A 76 -12.70 -2.02 2.86
CA ALA A 76 -13.20 -0.65 2.87
C ALA A 76 -12.08 0.37 2.58
N PRO A 77 -12.26 1.30 1.63
CA PRO A 77 -11.26 2.33 1.32
C PRO A 77 -11.20 3.38 2.44
N LEU A 78 -9.98 3.83 2.74
CA LEU A 78 -9.75 5.00 3.59
C LEU A 78 -9.13 6.12 2.76
N THR A 79 -9.80 7.27 2.72
CA THR A 79 -9.26 8.48 2.08
C THR A 79 -8.52 9.31 3.12
N ILE A 80 -7.25 9.58 2.85
CA ILE A 80 -6.38 10.46 3.64
C ILE A 80 -6.25 11.77 2.88
N THR A 81 -6.68 12.85 3.50
CA THR A 81 -6.64 14.23 2.99
C THR A 81 -5.82 15.10 3.94
N ASP A 82 -5.51 16.33 3.55
CA ASP A 82 -4.84 17.29 4.46
C ASP A 82 -5.62 17.51 5.76
N ALA A 83 -6.96 17.39 5.75
CA ALA A 83 -7.81 17.61 6.92
C ALA A 83 -7.75 16.48 7.96
N ASN A 84 -7.51 15.24 7.54
CA ASN A 84 -7.46 14.08 8.45
C ASN A 84 -6.06 13.46 8.57
N ARG A 85 -5.06 14.02 7.89
CA ARG A 85 -3.66 13.60 8.00
C ARG A 85 -3.01 14.28 9.20
N ALA A 86 -2.63 13.48 10.20
CA ALA A 86 -1.99 13.98 11.42
C ALA A 86 -0.48 14.15 11.25
N SER A 87 0.20 13.21 10.58
CA SER A 87 1.63 13.33 10.29
C SER A 87 2.07 12.36 9.19
N VAL A 88 3.14 12.73 8.49
CA VAL A 88 3.82 11.86 7.52
C VAL A 88 5.29 11.78 7.87
N LYS A 89 5.83 10.57 7.95
CA LYS A 89 7.27 10.34 8.02
C LYS A 89 7.71 9.67 6.72
N LYS A 90 8.59 10.35 5.99
CA LYS A 90 9.15 9.87 4.71
C LYS A 90 9.61 8.41 4.79
N ARG A 91 10.38 8.11 5.84
CA ARG A 91 11.02 6.81 6.04
C ARG A 91 11.25 6.54 7.53
N ASP A 92 10.85 5.37 8.02
CA ASP A 92 11.28 4.85 9.31
C ASP A 92 12.60 4.07 9.21
N LEU A 93 13.10 3.55 10.33
CA LEU A 93 14.36 2.78 10.36
C LEU A 93 14.33 1.51 9.49
N GLN A 94 13.14 1.07 9.04
CA GLN A 94 12.94 -0.10 8.18
C GLN A 94 12.66 0.28 6.73
N GLY A 95 12.83 1.56 6.34
CA GLY A 95 12.62 1.99 4.96
C GLY A 95 11.17 2.35 4.62
N ARG A 96 10.23 2.22 5.56
CA ARG A 96 8.78 2.34 5.31
C ARG A 96 8.31 3.77 5.41
N THR A 97 7.37 4.16 4.57
CA THR A 97 6.64 5.42 4.71
C THR A 97 5.59 5.27 5.80
N VAL A 98 5.55 6.20 6.75
CA VAL A 98 4.59 6.17 7.85
C VAL A 98 3.59 7.30 7.67
N ILE A 99 2.31 6.97 7.59
CA ILE A 99 1.22 7.93 7.53
C ILE A 99 0.35 7.72 8.76
N LYS A 100 0.08 8.80 9.50
CA LYS A 100 -0.86 8.78 10.63
C LYS A 100 -2.03 9.69 10.33
N THR A 101 -3.21 9.22 10.69
CA THR A 101 -4.47 9.98 10.59
C THR A 101 -4.86 10.54 11.95
N THR A 102 -5.73 11.54 11.96
CA THR A 102 -6.20 12.25 13.17
C THR A 102 -7.09 11.38 14.05
N ASP A 103 -7.72 10.35 13.51
CA ASP A 103 -8.47 9.32 14.23
C ASP A 103 -7.58 8.22 14.85
N GLY A 104 -6.25 8.34 14.72
CA GLY A 104 -5.27 7.47 15.36
C GLY A 104 -4.82 6.27 14.52
N GLN A 105 -5.32 6.08 13.31
CA GLN A 105 -4.81 5.02 12.42
C GLN A 105 -3.37 5.32 11.98
N THR A 106 -2.55 4.28 11.88
CA THR A 106 -1.15 4.39 11.45
C THR A 106 -0.85 3.34 10.40
N PHE A 107 -0.42 3.79 9.23
CA PHE A 107 -0.01 2.96 8.10
C PHE A 107 1.51 3.00 7.97
N LYS A 108 2.17 1.84 8.06
CA LYS A 108 3.62 1.71 7.81
C LYS A 108 3.85 0.98 6.49
N LEU A 109 3.79 1.75 5.42
CA LEU A 109 3.76 1.25 4.04
C LEU A 109 5.17 0.97 3.53
N LEU A 110 5.43 -0.29 3.20
CA LEU A 110 6.54 -0.71 2.36
C LEU A 110 6.08 -0.70 0.90
N VAL A 111 6.63 0.22 0.11
CA VAL A 111 6.39 0.31 -1.33
C VAL A 111 7.73 0.10 -2.02
N ILE A 112 7.81 -0.91 -2.88
CA ILE A 112 9.01 -1.26 -3.64
C ILE A 112 8.67 -1.41 -5.13
N PRO A 113 9.61 -1.14 -6.04
CA PRO A 113 9.34 -1.14 -7.48
C PRO A 113 9.03 -2.53 -8.06
N SER A 114 9.50 -3.59 -7.39
CA SER A 114 9.22 -4.98 -7.77
C SER A 114 9.18 -5.83 -6.50
N VAL A 115 8.12 -6.61 -6.34
CA VAL A 115 7.99 -7.61 -5.28
C VAL A 115 8.38 -8.97 -5.87
N PRO A 116 9.52 -9.55 -5.48
CA PRO A 116 9.94 -10.86 -5.96
C PRO A 116 8.99 -11.96 -5.53
N LYS A 117 8.86 -13.03 -6.33
CA LYS A 117 8.06 -14.21 -5.97
C LYS A 117 8.49 -14.87 -4.65
N LEU A 118 9.77 -14.74 -4.27
CA LEU A 118 10.27 -15.23 -2.99
C LEU A 118 9.61 -14.54 -1.78
N MET A 119 9.22 -13.26 -1.92
CA MET A 119 8.47 -12.53 -0.89
C MET A 119 6.99 -12.94 -0.83
N ALA A 120 6.47 -13.64 -1.86
CA ALA A 120 5.12 -14.21 -1.84
C ALA A 120 4.98 -15.34 -0.82
N ALA A 121 6.07 -16.08 -0.54
CA ALA A 121 6.13 -17.02 0.58
C ALA A 121 5.96 -16.34 1.96
N ALA A 122 6.06 -15.00 2.00
CA ALA A 122 5.79 -14.17 3.17
C ALA A 122 4.48 -13.37 3.03
N TYR A 123 3.50 -13.86 2.25
CA TYR A 123 2.15 -13.29 2.10
C TYR A 123 2.08 -11.91 1.41
N GLN A 124 3.15 -11.50 0.71
CA GLN A 124 3.10 -10.32 -0.16
C GLN A 124 2.70 -10.70 -1.59
N LEU A 125 1.98 -9.82 -2.27
CA LEU A 125 1.59 -10.05 -3.65
C LEU A 125 2.75 -9.73 -4.60
N PRO A 126 3.25 -10.70 -5.39
CA PRO A 126 4.34 -10.45 -6.32
C PRO A 126 3.83 -9.59 -7.49
N VAL A 127 4.34 -8.37 -7.60
CA VAL A 127 3.96 -7.38 -8.62
C VAL A 127 5.18 -6.62 -9.13
N ASP A 128 5.11 -6.14 -10.37
CA ASP A 128 6.08 -5.21 -10.95
C ASP A 128 5.42 -3.85 -11.20
N GLN A 129 5.95 -2.81 -10.55
CA GLN A 129 5.28 -1.51 -10.41
C GLN A 129 6.27 -0.34 -10.38
N LYS A 130 7.29 -0.39 -11.23
CA LYS A 130 8.39 0.59 -11.22
C LYS A 130 7.91 2.02 -11.49
N ALA A 131 7.07 2.20 -12.52
CA ALA A 131 6.55 3.52 -12.88
C ALA A 131 5.66 4.10 -11.78
N GLU A 132 4.80 3.27 -11.19
CA GLU A 132 3.91 3.65 -10.10
C GLU A 132 4.69 3.94 -8.80
N TYR A 133 5.76 3.19 -8.55
CA TYR A 133 6.69 3.46 -7.46
C TYR A 133 7.37 4.83 -7.60
N GLU A 134 7.88 5.17 -8.79
CA GLU A 134 8.51 6.47 -9.04
C GLU A 134 7.51 7.63 -8.85
N ALA A 135 6.28 7.46 -9.34
CA ALA A 135 5.21 8.43 -9.13
C ALA A 135 4.83 8.56 -7.64
N PHE A 136 4.77 7.43 -6.91
CA PHE A 136 4.51 7.42 -5.47
C PHE A 136 5.62 8.13 -4.69
N VAL A 137 6.88 7.94 -5.07
CA VAL A 137 8.03 8.63 -4.45
C VAL A 137 7.89 10.14 -4.55
N ALA A 138 7.44 10.67 -5.69
CA ALA A 138 7.21 12.11 -5.87
C ALA A 138 6.10 12.63 -4.95
N VAL A 139 4.96 11.92 -4.89
CA VAL A 139 3.84 12.29 -4.00
C VAL A 139 4.22 12.18 -2.53
N ARG A 140 4.92 11.11 -2.13
CA ARG A 140 5.44 10.95 -0.77
C ARG A 140 6.34 12.11 -0.36
N ASP A 141 7.20 12.56 -1.27
CA ASP A 141 8.12 13.65 -0.96
C ASP A 141 7.37 14.97 -0.82
N ALA A 142 6.34 15.22 -1.64
CA ALA A 142 5.44 16.36 -1.47
C ALA A 142 4.64 16.32 -0.16
N LEU A 143 4.17 15.14 0.23
CA LEU A 143 3.43 14.90 1.48
C LEU A 143 4.20 15.20 2.76
N VAL A 144 5.53 15.14 2.71
CA VAL A 144 6.41 15.41 3.86
C VAL A 144 6.72 16.90 3.99
N THR A 145 6.59 17.65 2.88
CA THR A 145 6.84 19.10 2.83
C THR A 145 5.59 19.95 3.01
N ALA A 146 4.40 19.36 2.85
CA ALA A 146 3.09 20.00 3.01
C ALA A 146 2.63 19.98 4.47
#